data_AF-A0A969GAQ6-F1
#
_entry.id   AF-A0A969GAQ6-F1
#
_cell.length_a   1.000
_cell.length_b   1.000
_cell.length_c   1.000
_cell.angle_alpha   90.00
_cell.angle_beta   90.00
_cell.angle_gamma   90.00
#
_symmetry.space_group_name_H-M   'P 1'
#
loop_
_entity.id
_entity.type
_entity.pdbx_description
1 polymer ?
#
loop_
_entity_poly.entity_id
_entity_poly.type
_entity_poly.pdbx_seq_one_letter_code
_entity_poly.pdbx_strand_id
1 'polypeptide(L)'
;MKTPFLIFLFIAFCSTLFSQQSIDEIMELPAEKVSFYETHSDYNITMPYAKSNISTKKLPTVEQLQRLVSIDLVYTEFRRSDKFSQPKLNRYRLESLKKAMPEIFVLENVKWNIIEQTGADNQADAEKLFHGFVFNIAAELGTEDIEYIDKIVNEREELDDSTVLEVFKRNNWDKMLITADLTGSMSPYIAQILLWFKLNETDKKRSISCFLMMEI
;
A
#
# COMPACT_ATOMS: atom_id res chain seq x y z
N MET A 1 47.04 40.48 13.38
CA MET A 1 46.36 39.28 13.92
C MET A 1 45.13 39.04 13.06
N LYS A 2 45.12 37.98 12.25
CA LYS A 2 44.03 37.65 11.32
C LYS A 2 43.20 36.54 11.96
N THR A 3 41.94 36.81 12.25
CA THR A 3 40.96 35.82 12.75
C THR A 3 40.53 34.89 11.61
N PRO A 4 40.43 33.58 11.81
CA PRO A 4 39.87 32.69 10.80
C PRO A 4 38.35 32.69 10.91
N PHE A 5 37.68 32.85 9.77
CA PHE A 5 36.23 32.73 9.65
C PHE A 5 35.87 31.24 9.61
N LEU A 6 35.25 30.73 10.67
CA LEU A 6 34.80 29.34 10.76
C LEU A 6 33.47 29.22 10.00
N ILE A 7 33.50 28.66 8.79
CA ILE A 7 32.30 28.35 8.01
C ILE A 7 31.65 27.11 8.64
N PHE A 8 30.52 27.30 9.31
CA PHE A 8 29.66 26.21 9.73
C PHE A 8 28.91 25.67 8.50
N LEU A 9 29.34 24.51 8.01
CA LEU A 9 28.63 23.74 6.99
C LEU A 9 27.36 23.17 7.64
N PHE A 10 26.21 23.79 7.36
CA PHE A 10 24.90 23.29 7.79
C PHE A 10 24.56 22.08 6.91
N ILE A 11 24.93 20.87 7.38
CA ILE A 11 24.47 19.63 6.75
C ILE A 11 22.99 19.53 7.07
N ALA A 12 22.15 19.94 6.12
CA ALA A 12 20.73 19.62 6.12
C ALA A 12 20.61 18.11 5.94
N PHE A 13 20.53 17.40 7.07
CA PHE A 13 20.12 16.01 7.09
C PHE A 13 18.64 16.00 6.68
N CYS A 14 18.38 15.85 5.38
CA CYS A 14 17.04 15.58 4.88
C CYS A 14 16.70 14.18 5.35
N SER A 15 16.18 14.06 6.57
CA SER A 15 15.54 12.82 7.01
C SER A 15 14.37 12.61 6.07
N THR A 16 14.44 11.59 5.21
CA THR A 16 13.28 11.09 4.51
C THR A 16 12.19 10.87 5.56
N LEU A 17 11.12 11.65 5.48
CA LEU A 17 9.96 11.48 6.33
C LEU A 17 9.27 10.20 5.87
N PHE A 18 9.75 9.05 6.35
CA PHE A 18 8.98 7.81 6.26
C PHE A 18 7.67 8.07 7.00
N SER A 19 6.55 8.04 6.28
CA SER A 19 5.23 8.11 6.91
C SER A 19 4.98 6.78 7.61
N GLN A 20 5.43 6.67 8.87
CA GLN A 20 5.15 5.51 9.69
C GLN A 20 3.66 5.47 9.99
N GLN A 21 2.93 4.53 9.40
CA GLN A 21 1.51 4.36 9.67
C GLN A 21 1.32 3.94 11.14
N SER A 22 0.54 4.72 11.87
CA SER A 22 0.32 4.48 13.30
C SER A 22 -0.75 3.41 13.53
N ILE A 23 -0.65 2.69 14.65
CA ILE A 23 -1.72 1.76 15.07
C ILE A 23 -3.03 2.53 15.26
N ASP A 24 -2.95 3.79 15.68
CA ASP A 24 -4.13 4.63 15.90
C ASP A 24 -4.88 4.90 14.60
N GLU A 25 -4.18 5.23 13.51
CA GLU A 25 -4.78 5.38 12.18
C GLU A 25 -5.48 4.10 11.69
N ILE A 26 -4.83 2.94 11.86
CA ILE A 26 -5.42 1.65 11.46
C ILE A 26 -6.70 1.35 12.26
N MET A 27 -6.71 1.71 13.54
CA MET A 27 -7.86 1.49 14.44
C MET A 27 -9.07 2.39 14.14
N GLU A 28 -8.89 3.47 13.37
CA GLU A 28 -9.95 4.37 12.92
C GLU A 28 -10.65 3.90 11.63
N LEU A 29 -10.09 2.90 10.94
CA LEU A 29 -10.64 2.38 9.70
C LEU A 29 -11.99 1.66 9.94
N PRO A 30 -12.97 1.83 9.04
CA PRO A 30 -14.24 1.12 9.14
C PRO A 30 -14.05 -0.38 8.90
N ALA A 31 -14.82 -1.19 9.62
CA ALA A 31 -14.85 -2.64 9.41
C ALA A 31 -15.81 -3.01 8.27
N GLU A 32 -15.31 -3.76 7.29
CA GLU A 32 -16.12 -4.44 6.29
C GLU A 32 -16.72 -5.70 6.92
N LYS A 33 -18.03 -5.87 6.77
CA LYS A 33 -18.76 -7.02 7.29
C LYS A 33 -18.94 -8.09 6.22
N VAL A 34 -18.48 -9.31 6.51
CA VAL A 34 -18.64 -10.48 5.64
C VAL A 34 -19.17 -11.65 6.45
N SER A 35 -19.91 -12.59 5.84
CA SER A 35 -20.37 -13.78 6.57
C SER A 35 -19.18 -14.66 6.98
N PHE A 36 -18.35 -15.02 6.00
CA PHE A 36 -17.16 -15.86 6.17
C PHE A 36 -16.04 -15.24 5.35
N TYR A 37 -14.86 -15.11 5.94
CA TYR A 37 -13.70 -14.58 5.23
C TYR A 37 -13.01 -15.70 4.44
N GLU A 38 -12.86 -15.50 3.14
CA GLU A 38 -12.13 -16.39 2.24
C GLU A 38 -10.83 -15.70 1.81
N THR A 39 -9.69 -16.32 2.12
CA THR A 39 -8.37 -15.82 1.68
C THR A 39 -7.87 -16.63 0.50
N HIS A 40 -7.31 -15.92 -0.48
CA HIS A 40 -6.54 -16.52 -1.58
C HIS A 40 -5.02 -16.42 -1.34
N SER A 41 -4.59 -15.75 -0.26
CA SER A 41 -3.18 -15.65 0.12
C SER A 41 -2.76 -16.81 1.02
N ASP A 42 -1.58 -17.35 0.74
CA ASP A 42 -0.90 -18.35 1.56
C ASP A 42 -0.24 -17.76 2.82
N TYR A 43 -0.09 -16.43 2.87
CA TYR A 43 0.63 -15.71 3.92
C TYR A 43 -0.32 -15.18 4.97
N ASN A 44 -0.16 -15.68 6.19
CA ASN A 44 -1.02 -15.28 7.30
C ASN A 44 -0.35 -15.49 8.66
N ILE A 45 -0.85 -14.73 9.62
CA ILE A 45 -0.64 -14.96 11.04
C ILE A 45 -1.98 -15.30 11.66
N THR A 46 -2.07 -16.47 12.29
CA THR A 46 -3.29 -16.85 13.01
C THR A 46 -3.18 -16.52 14.48
N MET A 47 -4.32 -16.18 15.08
CA MET A 47 -4.49 -15.92 16.49
C MET A 47 -5.72 -16.69 16.98
N PRO A 48 -5.77 -17.15 18.24
CA PRO A 48 -6.99 -17.76 18.75
C PRO A 48 -8.13 -16.75 18.90
N TYR A 49 -9.36 -17.26 18.87
CA TYR A 49 -10.55 -16.48 19.24
C TYR A 49 -10.35 -15.78 20.60
N ALA A 50 -10.77 -14.51 20.66
CA ALA A 50 -10.64 -13.63 21.82
C ALA A 50 -9.20 -13.43 22.37
N LYS A 51 -8.15 -13.77 21.62
CA LYS A 51 -6.75 -13.60 22.03
C LYS A 51 -5.92 -12.83 20.99
N SER A 52 -4.82 -12.25 21.47
CA SER A 52 -3.83 -11.52 20.66
C SER A 52 -2.50 -12.26 20.52
N ASN A 53 -2.30 -13.37 21.22
CA ASN A 53 -1.08 -14.17 21.06
C ASN A 53 -1.08 -14.83 19.68
N ILE A 54 0.06 -14.77 19.00
CA ILE A 54 0.25 -15.41 17.71
C ILE A 54 0.32 -16.93 17.92
N SER A 55 -0.51 -17.67 17.17
CA SER A 55 -0.53 -19.14 17.16
C SER A 55 0.37 -19.70 16.05
N THR A 56 0.15 -19.30 14.81
CA THR A 56 0.96 -19.71 13.66
C THR A 56 1.39 -18.51 12.83
N LYS A 57 2.52 -18.67 12.12
CA LYS A 57 3.07 -17.66 11.22
C LYS A 57 3.45 -18.33 9.90
N LYS A 58 2.82 -17.89 8.81
CA LYS A 58 3.25 -18.12 7.43
C LYS A 58 3.61 -16.76 6.87
N LEU A 59 4.88 -16.38 7.02
CA LEU A 59 5.33 -15.04 6.66
C LEU A 59 5.87 -15.02 5.23
N PRO A 60 5.66 -13.90 4.50
CA PRO A 60 6.32 -13.70 3.22
C PRO A 60 7.83 -13.48 3.39
N THR A 61 8.59 -13.75 2.34
CA THR A 61 10.00 -13.38 2.28
C THR A 61 10.16 -11.85 2.13
N VAL A 62 11.38 -11.35 2.35
CA VAL A 62 11.70 -9.92 2.15
C VAL A 62 11.39 -9.47 0.72
N GLU A 63 11.71 -10.30 -0.28
CA GLU A 63 11.40 -10.04 -1.70
C GLU A 63 9.89 -9.99 -1.95
N GLN A 64 9.11 -10.85 -1.28
CA GLN A 64 7.66 -10.86 -1.41
C GLN A 64 7.01 -9.65 -0.72
N LEU A 65 7.59 -9.14 0.36
CA LEU A 65 7.13 -7.93 1.03
C LEU A 65 7.23 -6.67 0.14
N GLN A 66 8.13 -6.65 -0.84
CA GLN A 66 8.19 -5.57 -1.84
C GLN A 66 6.92 -5.50 -2.72
N ARG A 67 6.15 -6.59 -2.77
CA ARG A 67 4.89 -6.70 -3.53
C ARG A 67 3.67 -6.76 -2.61
N LEU A 68 3.81 -6.37 -1.35
CA LEU A 68 2.72 -6.34 -0.40
C LEU A 68 1.74 -5.21 -0.79
N VAL A 69 0.51 -5.59 -1.12
CA VAL A 69 -0.54 -4.65 -1.53
C VAL A 69 -1.39 -4.27 -0.33
N SER A 70 -1.81 -5.26 0.45
CA SER A 70 -2.67 -5.02 1.60
C SER A 70 -2.48 -6.02 2.73
N ILE A 71 -2.93 -5.61 3.92
CA ILE A 71 -3.02 -6.45 5.11
C ILE A 71 -4.44 -6.41 5.64
N ASP A 72 -5.04 -7.59 5.80
CA ASP A 72 -6.36 -7.73 6.37
C ASP A 72 -6.25 -8.09 7.85
N LEU A 73 -6.79 -7.26 8.75
CA LEU A 73 -7.07 -7.65 10.12
C LEU A 73 -8.46 -8.29 10.18
N VAL A 74 -8.48 -9.61 10.39
CA VAL A 74 -9.71 -10.40 10.36
C VAL A 74 -10.08 -10.87 11.75
N TYR A 75 -11.35 -10.70 12.12
CA TYR A 75 -11.93 -11.19 13.37
C TYR A 75 -13.42 -11.54 13.20
N THR A 76 -14.08 -12.00 14.26
CA THR A 76 -15.54 -12.25 14.26
C THR A 76 -16.28 -11.22 15.09
N GLU A 77 -17.50 -10.87 14.66
CA GLU A 77 -18.43 -10.02 15.42
C GLU A 77 -18.90 -10.70 16.71
N PHE A 78 -18.93 -12.04 16.74
CA PHE A 78 -19.45 -12.79 17.87
C PHE A 78 -18.65 -12.50 19.15
N ARG A 79 -19.35 -12.05 20.20
CA ARG A 79 -18.79 -11.81 21.53
C ARG A 79 -19.60 -12.57 22.57
N ARG A 80 -18.91 -13.22 23.50
CA ARG A 80 -19.56 -13.94 24.63
C ARG A 80 -20.18 -13.01 25.68
N SER A 81 -19.77 -11.75 25.70
CA SER A 81 -20.14 -10.80 26.74
C SER A 81 -20.23 -9.41 26.14
N ASP A 82 -21.26 -8.65 26.50
CA ASP A 82 -21.42 -7.26 26.08
C ASP A 82 -20.35 -6.33 26.66
N LYS A 83 -19.62 -6.78 27.69
CA LYS A 83 -18.49 -6.05 28.26
C LYS A 83 -17.20 -6.24 27.46
N PHE A 84 -17.19 -7.18 26.51
CA PHE A 84 -16.02 -7.42 25.68
C PHE A 84 -15.80 -6.28 24.69
N SER A 85 -14.56 -5.79 24.62
CA SER A 85 -14.17 -4.70 23.71
C SER A 85 -13.34 -5.25 22.56
N GLN A 86 -13.97 -5.38 21.40
CA GLN A 86 -13.28 -5.76 20.17
C GLN A 86 -12.19 -4.75 19.76
N PRO A 87 -12.40 -3.42 19.85
CA PRO A 87 -11.34 -2.45 19.55
C PRO A 87 -10.09 -2.63 20.42
N LYS A 88 -10.28 -2.91 21.72
CA LYS A 88 -9.15 -3.16 22.63
C LYS A 88 -8.38 -4.42 22.23
N LEU A 89 -9.07 -5.49 21.84
CA LEU A 89 -8.41 -6.70 21.37
C LEU A 89 -7.64 -6.45 20.07
N ASN A 90 -8.24 -5.74 19.10
CA ASN A 90 -7.61 -5.42 17.83
C ASN A 90 -6.32 -4.61 18.01
N ARG A 91 -6.32 -3.63 18.93
CA ARG A 91 -5.09 -2.91 19.30
C ARG A 91 -3.99 -3.86 19.79
N TYR A 92 -4.30 -4.77 20.70
CA TYR A 92 -3.32 -5.75 21.19
C TYR A 92 -2.82 -6.70 20.09
N ARG A 93 -3.67 -7.03 19.11
CA ARG A 93 -3.27 -7.82 17.95
C ARG A 93 -2.30 -7.05 17.06
N LEU A 94 -2.59 -5.78 16.78
CA LEU A 94 -1.71 -4.89 16.01
C LEU A 94 -0.38 -4.67 16.72
N GLU A 95 -0.36 -4.49 18.04
CA GLU A 95 0.87 -4.40 18.83
C GLU A 95 1.69 -5.71 18.77
N SER A 96 1.01 -6.85 18.83
CA SER A 96 1.65 -8.17 18.72
C SER A 96 2.25 -8.38 17.32
N LEU A 97 1.57 -7.90 16.28
CA LEU A 97 2.06 -7.88 14.91
C LEU A 97 3.26 -6.94 14.76
N LYS A 98 3.17 -5.70 15.25
CA LYS A 98 4.26 -4.72 15.21
C LYS A 98 5.53 -5.21 15.91
N LYS A 99 5.37 -5.98 16.99
CA LYS A 99 6.51 -6.64 17.65
C LYS A 99 7.11 -7.76 16.79
N ALA A 100 6.30 -8.47 16.02
CA ALA A 100 6.72 -9.60 15.21
C ALA A 100 7.31 -9.18 13.84
N MET A 101 6.78 -8.12 13.25
CA MET A 101 7.11 -7.60 11.92
C MET A 101 7.01 -6.05 11.95
N PRO A 102 7.94 -5.34 12.61
CA PRO A 102 7.90 -3.89 12.67
C PRO A 102 8.01 -3.23 11.29
N GLU A 103 8.63 -3.89 10.32
CA GLU A 103 8.92 -3.40 8.97
C GLU A 103 7.66 -3.08 8.15
N ILE A 104 6.57 -3.82 8.33
CA ILE A 104 5.35 -3.61 7.54
C ILE A 104 4.62 -2.30 7.90
N PHE A 105 4.90 -1.72 9.07
CA PHE A 105 4.32 -0.45 9.53
C PHE A 105 5.07 0.77 9.01
N VAL A 106 6.17 0.57 8.30
CA VAL A 106 6.93 1.65 7.63
C VAL A 106 6.88 1.54 6.11
N LEU A 107 6.23 0.51 5.57
CA LEU A 107 6.02 0.38 4.13
C LEU A 107 5.00 1.41 3.66
N GLU A 108 5.37 2.17 2.65
CA GLU A 108 4.46 3.10 1.97
C GLU A 108 3.51 2.30 1.06
N ASN A 109 2.28 2.79 0.89
CA ASN A 109 1.25 2.23 0.00
C ASN A 109 0.68 0.85 0.39
N VAL A 110 0.88 0.37 1.61
CA VAL A 110 0.18 -0.84 2.10
C VAL A 110 -1.21 -0.46 2.60
N LYS A 111 -2.25 -0.96 1.93
CA LYS A 111 -3.63 -0.76 2.38
C LYS A 111 -3.95 -1.67 3.57
N TRP A 112 -4.54 -1.11 4.62
CA TRP A 112 -5.09 -1.91 5.72
C TRP A 112 -6.59 -2.07 5.54
N ASN A 113 -7.07 -3.31 5.68
CA ASN A 113 -8.50 -3.61 5.70
C ASN A 113 -8.87 -4.22 7.05
N ILE A 114 -10.02 -3.83 7.58
CA ILE A 114 -10.58 -4.36 8.82
C ILE A 114 -11.77 -5.22 8.44
N ILE A 115 -11.70 -6.53 8.70
CA ILE A 115 -12.73 -7.48 8.30
C ILE A 115 -13.40 -8.09 9.53
N GLU A 116 -14.72 -7.91 9.64
CA GLU A 116 -15.55 -8.45 10.70
C GLU A 116 -16.47 -9.55 10.17
N GLN A 117 -16.23 -10.79 10.60
CA GLN A 117 -17.01 -11.96 10.20
C GLN A 117 -18.27 -12.13 11.05
N THR A 118 -19.43 -12.15 10.41
CA THR A 118 -20.76 -12.18 11.05
C THR A 118 -21.39 -13.57 11.07
N GLY A 119 -20.76 -14.58 10.45
CA GLY A 119 -21.33 -15.93 10.27
C GLY A 119 -21.30 -16.85 11.49
N ALA A 120 -20.96 -16.36 12.69
CA ALA A 120 -20.91 -17.18 13.91
C ALA A 120 -22.10 -16.89 14.84
N ASP A 121 -22.92 -17.91 15.08
CA ASP A 121 -24.07 -17.82 15.99
C ASP A 121 -23.70 -18.11 17.46
N ASN A 122 -22.61 -18.82 17.67
CA ASN A 122 -22.16 -19.25 18.99
C ASN A 122 -20.63 -19.31 19.08
N GLN A 123 -20.13 -19.53 20.28
CA GLN A 123 -18.69 -19.56 20.54
C GLN A 123 -17.97 -20.67 19.76
N ALA A 124 -18.57 -21.84 19.60
CA ALA A 124 -17.91 -22.95 18.92
C ALA A 124 -17.75 -22.66 17.43
N ASP A 125 -18.67 -21.92 16.82
CA ASP A 125 -18.56 -21.45 15.44
C ASP A 125 -17.57 -20.29 15.32
N ALA A 126 -17.62 -19.34 16.26
CA ALA A 126 -16.65 -18.25 16.35
C ALA A 126 -15.22 -18.79 16.45
N GLU A 127 -14.96 -19.85 17.22
CA GLU A 127 -13.62 -20.45 17.36
C GLU A 127 -13.08 -21.09 16.07
N LYS A 128 -13.95 -21.46 15.13
CA LYS A 128 -13.56 -22.04 13.83
C LYS A 128 -13.24 -20.96 12.80
N LEU A 129 -13.77 -19.75 12.95
CA LEU A 129 -13.51 -18.66 12.02
C LEU A 129 -12.06 -18.21 12.08
N PHE A 130 -11.57 -17.66 10.98
CA PHE A 130 -10.20 -17.15 10.92
C PHE A 130 -10.06 -15.91 11.82
N HIS A 131 -8.96 -15.82 12.56
CA HIS A 131 -8.61 -14.63 13.32
C HIS A 131 -7.12 -14.34 13.16
N GLY A 132 -6.79 -13.08 12.91
CA GLY A 132 -5.41 -12.65 12.79
C GLY A 132 -5.22 -11.79 11.55
N PHE A 133 -4.13 -12.03 10.83
CA PHE A 133 -3.70 -11.19 9.73
C PHE A 133 -3.46 -12.00 8.46
N VAL A 134 -3.88 -11.46 7.32
CA VAL A 134 -3.56 -11.99 6.00
C VAL A 134 -2.75 -10.96 5.23
N PHE A 135 -1.69 -11.40 4.56
CA PHE A 135 -0.81 -10.54 3.76
C PHE A 135 -1.10 -10.79 2.28
N ASN A 136 -1.70 -9.81 1.61
CA ASN A 136 -2.08 -9.93 0.21
C ASN A 136 -0.93 -9.42 -0.67
N ILE A 137 -0.36 -10.31 -1.46
CA ILE A 137 0.83 -10.07 -2.27
C ILE A 137 0.45 -10.18 -3.74
N ALA A 138 0.79 -9.17 -4.53
CA ALA A 138 0.53 -9.18 -5.96
C ALA A 138 1.27 -10.36 -6.61
N ALA A 139 0.58 -11.17 -7.43
CA ALA A 139 1.14 -12.37 -8.05
C ALA A 139 2.36 -12.05 -8.93
N GLU A 140 2.36 -10.89 -9.58
CA GLU A 140 3.46 -10.32 -10.35
C GLU A 140 3.64 -8.84 -9.96
N LEU A 141 4.85 -8.29 -10.07
CA LEU A 141 5.06 -6.84 -9.95
C LEU A 141 4.16 -6.14 -10.99
N GLY A 142 3.13 -5.46 -10.52
CA GLY A 142 2.34 -4.55 -11.34
C GLY A 142 1.12 -5.13 -12.06
N THR A 143 0.40 -6.14 -11.59
CA THR A 143 -0.91 -6.44 -12.21
C THR A 143 -1.93 -5.33 -11.98
N GLU A 144 -1.98 -4.76 -10.78
CA GLU A 144 -2.84 -3.60 -10.48
C GLU A 144 -2.34 -2.35 -11.21
N ASP A 145 -1.02 -2.12 -11.25
CA ASP A 145 -0.44 -1.01 -12.01
C ASP A 145 -0.70 -1.16 -13.51
N ILE A 146 -0.54 -2.37 -14.07
CA ILE A 146 -0.81 -2.64 -15.49
C ILE A 146 -2.30 -2.50 -15.77
N GLU A 147 -3.20 -3.04 -14.93
CA GLU A 147 -4.65 -2.90 -15.13
C GLU A 147 -5.09 -1.44 -15.01
N TYR A 148 -4.54 -0.69 -14.06
CA TYR A 148 -4.79 0.73 -13.90
C TYR A 148 -4.24 1.54 -15.08
N ILE A 149 -3.01 1.26 -15.53
CA ILE A 149 -2.43 1.85 -16.74
C ILE A 149 -3.29 1.50 -17.96
N ASP A 150 -3.77 0.26 -18.08
CA ASP A 150 -4.61 -0.20 -19.18
C ASP A 150 -5.96 0.53 -19.19
N LYS A 151 -6.63 0.64 -18.04
CA LYS A 151 -7.88 1.42 -17.89
C LYS A 151 -7.71 2.88 -18.28
N ILE A 152 -6.62 3.52 -17.87
CA ILE A 152 -6.34 4.93 -18.22
C ILE A 152 -6.00 5.07 -19.70
N VAL A 153 -5.07 4.26 -20.21
CA VAL A 153 -4.49 4.42 -21.55
C VAL A 153 -5.45 3.90 -22.63
N ASN A 154 -6.17 2.81 -22.36
CA ASN A 154 -7.03 2.12 -23.31
C ASN A 154 -8.52 2.38 -23.07
N GLU A 155 -8.99 2.40 -21.82
CA GLU A 155 -10.42 2.58 -21.49
C GLU A 155 -10.84 4.03 -21.22
N ARG A 156 -9.89 4.97 -21.11
CA ARG A 156 -10.09 6.41 -20.86
C ARG A 156 -10.90 6.71 -19.60
N GLU A 157 -10.66 5.95 -18.54
CA GLU A 157 -11.19 6.26 -17.22
C GLU A 157 -10.73 7.65 -16.76
N GLU A 158 -11.55 8.34 -15.96
CA GLU A 158 -11.20 9.67 -15.44
C GLU A 158 -10.01 9.55 -14.49
N LEU A 159 -9.01 10.40 -14.71
CA LEU A 159 -7.83 10.50 -13.86
C LEU A 159 -8.13 11.35 -12.63
N ASP A 160 -7.87 10.80 -11.44
CA ASP A 160 -7.95 11.56 -10.18
C ASP A 160 -6.95 12.73 -10.14
N ASP A 161 -5.76 12.54 -10.71
CA ASP A 161 -4.72 13.57 -10.87
C ASP A 161 -4.33 13.73 -12.34
N SER A 162 -4.28 14.98 -12.81
CA SER A 162 -3.94 15.37 -14.18
C SER A 162 -2.67 16.24 -14.28
N THR A 163 -1.88 16.31 -13.22
CA THR A 163 -0.72 17.21 -13.11
C THR A 163 0.23 17.09 -14.30
N VAL A 164 0.61 15.88 -14.71
CA VAL A 164 1.56 15.69 -15.84
C VAL A 164 0.92 16.10 -17.16
N LEU A 165 -0.35 15.74 -17.39
CA LEU A 165 -1.07 16.12 -18.60
C LEU A 165 -1.22 17.64 -18.71
N GLU A 166 -1.58 18.33 -17.62
CA GLU A 166 -1.72 19.79 -17.60
C GLU A 166 -0.37 20.50 -17.78
N VAL A 167 0.73 19.95 -17.25
CA VAL A 167 2.09 20.45 -17.51
C VAL A 167 2.45 20.32 -18.99
N PHE A 168 2.13 19.19 -19.61
CA PHE A 168 2.42 18.96 -21.02
C PHE A 168 1.53 19.80 -21.94
N LYS A 169 0.26 20.02 -21.57
CA LYS A 169 -0.71 20.81 -22.35
C LYS A 169 -0.38 22.31 -22.35
N ARG A 170 0.09 22.87 -21.23
CA ARG A 170 0.35 24.32 -21.10
C ARG A 170 1.63 24.80 -21.78
N ASN A 171 2.43 23.90 -22.33
CA ASN A 171 3.73 24.20 -22.94
C ASN A 171 3.78 23.68 -24.38
N ASN A 172 4.48 24.41 -25.26
CA ASN A 172 4.72 23.94 -26.63
C ASN A 172 6.09 23.28 -26.73
N TRP A 173 6.11 21.95 -26.71
CA TRP A 173 7.35 21.17 -26.76
C TRP A 173 7.65 20.65 -28.17
N ASP A 174 8.77 21.07 -28.75
CA ASP A 174 9.21 20.63 -30.08
C ASP A 174 10.17 19.41 -30.02
N LYS A 175 10.98 19.32 -28.96
CA LYS A 175 11.90 18.21 -28.66
C LYS A 175 11.89 17.95 -27.17
N MET A 176 11.63 16.70 -26.77
CA MET A 176 11.52 16.33 -25.36
C MET A 176 12.37 15.12 -25.01
N LEU A 177 13.05 15.22 -23.87
CA LEU A 177 13.61 14.10 -23.13
C LEU A 177 12.78 13.96 -21.85
N ILE A 178 12.15 12.80 -21.68
CA ILE A 178 11.39 12.48 -20.47
C ILE A 178 12.21 11.45 -19.68
N THR A 179 12.50 11.80 -18.43
CA THR A 179 13.10 10.91 -17.43
C THR A 179 12.10 10.73 -16.31
N ALA A 180 11.67 9.49 -16.12
CA ALA A 180 10.73 9.13 -15.07
C ALA A 180 11.36 8.05 -14.17
N ASP A 181 11.11 8.20 -12.88
CA ASP A 181 11.34 7.14 -11.90
C ASP A 181 10.26 6.06 -12.07
N LEU A 182 10.65 4.80 -11.92
CA LEU A 182 9.87 3.60 -12.20
C LEU A 182 9.57 2.80 -10.94
N THR A 183 9.16 3.51 -9.89
CA THR A 183 8.62 2.92 -8.67
C THR A 183 7.10 2.74 -8.77
N GLY A 184 6.54 1.74 -8.09
CA GLY A 184 5.09 1.48 -8.15
C GLY A 184 4.23 2.66 -7.67
N SER A 185 4.75 3.50 -6.75
CA SER A 185 4.10 4.75 -6.35
C SER A 185 4.02 5.80 -7.47
N MET A 186 4.87 5.69 -8.49
CA MET A 186 4.89 6.58 -9.66
C MET A 186 3.95 6.13 -10.79
N SER A 187 3.29 4.98 -10.66
CA SER A 187 2.37 4.44 -11.66
C SER A 187 1.30 5.43 -12.17
N PRO A 188 0.66 6.28 -11.32
CA PRO A 188 -0.26 7.33 -11.79
C PRO A 188 0.36 8.33 -12.77
N TYR A 189 1.60 8.71 -12.54
CA TYR A 189 2.31 9.66 -13.39
C TYR A 189 2.85 8.99 -14.66
N ILE A 190 3.31 7.74 -14.55
CA ILE A 190 3.74 6.92 -15.68
C ILE A 190 2.56 6.68 -16.63
N ALA A 191 1.37 6.37 -16.11
CA ALA A 191 0.14 6.21 -16.90
C ALA A 191 -0.18 7.50 -17.68
N GLN A 192 -0.07 8.67 -17.05
CA GLN A 192 -0.27 9.97 -17.72
C GLN A 192 0.76 10.22 -18.82
N ILE A 193 2.04 9.87 -18.60
CA ILE A 193 3.09 9.97 -19.62
C ILE A 193 2.74 9.08 -20.82
N LEU A 194 2.38 7.81 -20.58
CA LEU A 194 2.01 6.85 -21.63
C LEU A 194 0.75 7.27 -22.40
N LEU A 195 -0.27 7.77 -21.70
CA LEU A 195 -1.48 8.30 -22.31
C LEU A 195 -1.16 9.52 -23.21
N TRP A 196 -0.34 10.45 -22.72
CA TRP A 196 0.10 11.58 -23.52
C TRP A 196 0.86 11.13 -24.77
N PHE A 197 1.76 10.14 -24.65
CA PHE A 197 2.46 9.56 -25.78
C PHE A 197 1.48 9.02 -26.83
N LYS A 198 0.54 8.16 -26.41
CA LYS A 198 -0.46 7.57 -27.30
C LYS A 198 -1.32 8.63 -28.01
N LEU A 199 -1.68 9.70 -27.31
CA LEU A 199 -2.46 10.80 -27.91
C LEU A 199 -1.65 11.64 -28.91
N ASN A 200 -0.32 11.69 -28.78
CA ASN A 200 0.55 12.51 -29.63
C ASN A 200 1.36 11.72 -30.66
N GLU A 201 1.29 10.38 -30.66
CA GLU A 201 2.02 9.48 -31.56
C GLU A 201 1.68 9.70 -33.05
N THR A 202 0.50 10.24 -33.32
CA THR A 202 0.03 10.54 -34.69
C THR A 202 0.67 11.79 -35.31
N ASP A 203 1.36 12.63 -34.53
CA ASP A 203 1.91 13.90 -34.99
C ASP A 203 3.39 13.75 -35.39
N LYS A 204 3.63 13.37 -36.65
CA LYS A 204 4.96 13.04 -37.24
C LYS A 204 6.03 14.14 -37.13
N LYS A 205 5.71 15.34 -36.64
CA LYS A 205 6.64 16.46 -36.48
C LYS A 205 7.47 16.41 -35.19
N ARG A 206 7.07 15.63 -34.18
CA ARG A 206 7.72 15.62 -32.86
C ARG A 206 8.71 14.46 -32.75
N SER A 207 9.98 14.77 -32.48
CA SER A 207 10.98 13.77 -32.13
C SER A 207 11.00 13.63 -30.61
N ILE A 208 10.61 12.46 -30.12
CA ILE A 208 10.52 12.18 -28.69
C ILE A 208 11.44 11.00 -28.35
N SER A 209 12.18 11.13 -27.26
CA SER A 209 13.00 10.05 -26.72
C SER A 209 12.69 9.89 -25.23
N CYS A 210 12.27 8.70 -24.83
CA CYS A 210 11.94 8.37 -23.45
C CYS A 210 13.07 7.53 -22.86
N PHE A 211 13.60 7.98 -21.72
CA PHE A 211 14.55 7.19 -20.93
C PHE A 211 13.89 6.85 -19.60
N LEU A 212 13.76 5.56 -19.38
CA LEU A 212 13.20 4.98 -18.17
C LEU A 212 14.37 4.60 -17.27
N MET A 213 14.49 5.26 -16.11
CA MET A 213 15.52 4.92 -15.12
C MET A 213 14.86 4.20 -13.96
N MET A 214 15.27 2.95 -13.74
CA MET A 214 15.05 2.26 -12.48
C MET A 214 16.19 2.64 -11.55
N GLU A 215 15.91 3.34 -10.44
CA GLU A 215 16.81 3.29 -9.30
C GLU A 215 16.68 1.90 -8.66
N ILE A 216 17.81 1.19 -8.62
CA ILE A 216 17.96 -0.16 -8.01
C ILE A 216 18.33 0.00 -6.55
#